data_AF-D0VDV7-F1
#
_entry.id   AF-D0VDV7-F1
#
_cell.length_a   1.000
_cell.length_b   1.000
_cell.length_c   1.000
_cell.angle_alpha   90.00
_cell.angle_beta   90.00
_cell.angle_gamma   90.00
#
_symmetry.space_group_name_H-M   'P 1'
#
loop_
_entity.id
_entity.type
_entity.pdbx_description
1 polymer ?
#
loop_
_entity_poly.entity_id
_entity_poly.type
_entity_poly.pdbx_seq_one_letter_code
_entity_poly.pdbx_strand_id
1 'polypeptide(L)'
;NIRHTYQLDVLERSPHRPILQAGLPANQTVVVGSNVEFHCKVYSDAQPHIQWLKHVEVNGSKYGPDGTPYVTVLKTAGVNTTDKELEILYLRNVTFEDAGEYTCLAGNSIGFSHHSAWLTVLPAEEL
;
A
#
# COMPACT_ATOMS: atom_id res chain seq x y z
N ASN A 1 41.03 39.45 -15.96
CA ASN A 1 39.67 39.63 -15.39
C ASN A 1 38.97 38.29 -15.53
N ILE A 2 38.79 37.53 -14.45
CA ILE A 2 38.23 36.17 -14.50
C ILE A 2 36.74 36.25 -14.18
N ARG A 3 35.91 35.78 -15.11
CA ARG A 3 34.45 35.72 -14.96
C ARG A 3 34.04 34.26 -14.88
N HIS A 4 33.46 33.88 -13.75
CA HIS A 4 32.79 32.60 -13.58
C HIS A 4 31.35 32.80 -13.17
N THR A 5 30.53 31.85 -13.57
CA THR A 5 29.12 31.76 -13.21
C THR A 5 28.89 30.37 -12.65
N TYR A 6 28.18 30.32 -11.52
CA TYR A 6 27.80 29.07 -10.85
C TYR A 6 26.31 28.81 -11.10
N GLN A 7 25.95 27.54 -11.13
CA GLN A 7 24.56 27.12 -11.05
C GLN A 7 24.28 26.70 -9.60
N LEU A 8 23.16 27.20 -9.07
CA LEU A 8 22.65 26.86 -7.74
C LEU A 8 21.28 26.22 -7.93
N ASP A 9 21.14 24.98 -7.47
CA ASP A 9 19.84 24.30 -7.38
C ASP A 9 19.36 24.30 -5.93
N VAL A 10 18.14 24.80 -5.71
CA VAL A 10 17.48 24.80 -4.40
C VAL A 10 16.38 23.75 -4.45
N LEU A 11 16.42 22.79 -3.52
CA LEU A 11 15.41 21.74 -3.40
C LEU A 11 14.66 21.91 -2.07
N GLU A 12 13.34 22.01 -2.14
CA GLU A 12 12.49 21.90 -0.96
C GLU A 12 12.54 20.46 -0.43
N ARG A 13 12.78 20.31 0.88
CA ARG A 13 12.90 19.03 1.56
C ARG A 13 11.76 18.85 2.54
N SER A 14 11.37 17.60 2.76
CA SER A 14 10.21 17.28 3.59
C SER A 14 10.54 16.16 4.59
N PRO A 15 11.04 16.53 5.79
CA PRO A 15 11.50 15.57 6.79
C PRO A 15 10.32 14.96 7.56
N HIS A 16 9.46 14.22 6.87
CA HIS A 16 8.33 13.50 7.47
C HIS A 16 8.31 12.02 7.05
N ARG A 17 7.60 11.20 7.83
CA ARG A 17 7.16 9.86 7.42
C ARG A 17 6.39 9.92 6.09
N PRO A 18 6.30 8.86 5.29
CA PRO A 18 5.67 8.94 3.96
C PRO A 18 4.23 9.49 4.02
N ILE A 19 3.82 10.30 3.05
CA ILE A 19 2.45 10.80 2.91
C ILE A 19 1.72 9.94 1.89
N LEU A 20 0.57 9.40 2.28
CA LEU A 20 -0.29 8.63 1.41
C LEU A 20 -1.41 9.52 0.85
N GLN A 21 -1.71 9.39 -0.44
CA GLN A 21 -2.83 10.11 -1.02
C GLN A 21 -4.15 9.67 -0.34
N ALA A 22 -4.93 10.64 0.12
CA ALA A 22 -6.24 10.37 0.70
C ALA A 22 -7.18 9.67 -0.30
N GLY A 23 -8.05 8.80 0.22
CA GLY A 23 -8.98 8.01 -0.59
C GLY A 23 -8.35 6.81 -1.30
N LEU A 24 -7.05 6.57 -1.13
CA LEU A 24 -6.34 5.42 -1.66
C LEU A 24 -5.69 4.60 -0.51
N PRO A 25 -5.78 3.26 -0.54
CA PRO A 25 -6.68 2.48 -1.39
C PRO A 25 -8.16 2.77 -1.10
N ALA A 26 -9.01 2.55 -2.08
CA ALA A 26 -10.46 2.72 -1.96
C ALA A 26 -11.15 1.36 -1.79
N ASN A 27 -12.24 1.32 -1.01
CA ASN A 27 -13.09 0.13 -0.88
C ASN A 27 -13.65 -0.28 -2.25
N GLN A 28 -13.74 -1.58 -2.51
CA GLN A 28 -14.25 -2.12 -3.77
C GLN A 28 -15.22 -3.28 -3.53
N THR A 29 -16.18 -3.43 -4.44
CA THR A 29 -17.14 -4.55 -4.45
C THR A 29 -17.14 -5.15 -5.86
N VAL A 30 -16.88 -6.44 -5.96
CA VAL A 30 -16.74 -7.15 -7.25
C VAL A 30 -17.38 -8.53 -7.19
N VAL A 31 -17.68 -9.12 -8.34
CA VAL A 31 -18.13 -10.51 -8.42
C VAL A 31 -16.96 -11.50 -8.37
N VAL A 32 -17.20 -12.70 -7.86
CA VAL A 32 -16.24 -13.80 -7.86
C VAL A 32 -15.66 -14.04 -9.26
N GLY A 33 -14.36 -14.27 -9.34
CA GLY A 33 -13.60 -14.42 -10.59
C GLY A 33 -13.14 -13.11 -11.25
N SER A 34 -13.52 -11.95 -10.70
CA SER A 34 -13.05 -10.64 -11.19
C SER A 34 -11.56 -10.41 -10.91
N ASN A 35 -10.98 -9.42 -11.59
CA ASN A 35 -9.66 -8.88 -11.27
C ASN A 35 -9.83 -7.52 -10.57
N VAL A 36 -9.02 -7.25 -9.56
CA VAL A 36 -9.10 -6.04 -8.72
C VAL A 36 -7.73 -5.40 -8.60
N GLU A 37 -7.71 -4.07 -8.58
CA GLU A 37 -6.50 -3.27 -8.39
C GLU A 37 -6.68 -2.31 -7.22
N PHE A 38 -5.77 -2.36 -6.25
CA PHE A 38 -5.70 -1.35 -5.19
C PHE A 38 -4.51 -0.44 -5.44
N HIS A 39 -4.77 0.87 -5.42
CA HIS A 39 -3.72 1.88 -5.58
C HIS A 39 -3.31 2.47 -4.23
N CYS A 40 -2.03 2.80 -4.12
CA CYS A 40 -1.42 3.46 -2.97
C CYS A 40 -0.35 4.42 -3.47
N LYS A 41 -0.70 5.70 -3.61
CA LYS A 41 0.23 6.74 -4.03
C LYS A 41 1.01 7.28 -2.85
N VAL A 42 2.33 7.20 -2.91
CA VAL A 42 3.23 7.52 -1.80
C VAL A 42 4.13 8.71 -2.14
N TYR A 43 4.11 9.73 -1.31
CA TYR A 43 4.98 10.90 -1.42
C TYR A 43 5.98 10.89 -0.27
N SER A 44 7.27 10.82 -0.57
CA SER A 44 8.34 10.78 0.43
C SER A 44 9.64 11.36 -0.12
N ASP A 45 10.25 12.29 0.61
CA ASP A 45 11.59 12.85 0.29
C ASP A 45 12.70 11.83 0.61
N ALA A 46 12.59 11.13 1.76
CA ALA A 46 13.42 9.97 2.06
C ALA A 46 12.92 8.74 1.30
N GLN A 47 13.82 7.84 0.86
CA GLN A 47 13.48 6.60 0.19
C GLN A 47 12.44 5.79 1.00
N PRO A 48 11.21 5.59 0.49
CA PRO A 48 10.22 4.79 1.18
C PRO A 48 10.39 3.29 0.88
N HIS A 49 9.79 2.47 1.72
CA HIS A 49 9.57 1.05 1.55
C HIS A 49 8.06 0.78 1.66
N ILE A 50 7.49 0.20 0.61
CA ILE A 50 6.04 -0.02 0.48
C ILE A 50 5.72 -1.50 0.64
N GLN A 51 4.70 -1.80 1.45
CA GLN A 51 4.16 -3.14 1.66
C GLN A 51 2.65 -3.16 1.51
N TRP A 52 2.15 -4.24 0.91
CA TRP A 52 0.74 -4.59 0.94
C TRP A 52 0.50 -5.71 1.93
N LEU A 53 -0.45 -5.49 2.83
CA LEU A 53 -0.83 -6.39 3.91
C LEU A 53 -2.28 -6.79 3.71
N LYS A 54 -2.60 -8.07 3.96
CA LYS A 54 -3.98 -8.55 4.11
C LYS A 54 -4.21 -8.91 5.56
N HIS A 55 -5.28 -8.37 6.15
CA HIS A 55 -5.68 -8.74 7.50
C HIS A 55 -6.30 -10.14 7.49
N VAL A 56 -5.90 -10.98 8.44
CA VAL A 56 -6.33 -12.36 8.54
C VAL A 56 -6.80 -12.69 9.95
N GLU A 57 -7.59 -13.75 10.09
CA GLU A 57 -7.98 -14.27 11.39
C GLU A 57 -7.17 -15.54 11.71
N VAL A 58 -6.59 -15.57 12.90
CA VAL A 58 -5.87 -16.74 13.42
C VAL A 58 -6.61 -17.23 14.65
N ASN A 59 -7.09 -18.46 14.61
CA ASN A 59 -7.91 -19.07 15.68
C ASN A 59 -9.13 -18.21 16.08
N GLY A 60 -9.76 -17.55 15.11
CA GLY A 60 -10.93 -16.69 15.32
C GLY A 60 -10.62 -15.31 15.90
N SER A 61 -9.35 -14.95 16.10
CA SER A 61 -8.93 -13.61 16.50
C SER A 61 -8.29 -12.86 15.35
N LYS A 62 -8.60 -11.57 15.21
CA LYS A 62 -7.91 -10.63 14.31
C LYS A 62 -6.65 -10.03 14.93
N TYR A 63 -6.49 -10.13 16.25
CA TYR A 63 -5.40 -9.50 16.99
C TYR A 63 -4.65 -10.54 17.81
N GLY A 64 -3.32 -10.38 17.86
CA GLY A 64 -2.45 -11.13 18.73
C GLY A 64 -2.61 -10.75 20.21
N PRO A 65 -1.98 -11.51 21.12
CA PRO A 65 -2.01 -11.22 22.55
C PRO A 65 -1.45 -9.85 22.94
N ASP A 66 -0.61 -9.27 22.08
CA ASP A 66 0.00 -7.95 22.20
C ASP A 66 -0.87 -6.81 21.61
N GLY A 67 -2.02 -7.15 21.02
CA GLY A 67 -2.91 -6.20 20.34
C GLY A 67 -2.49 -5.89 18.90
N THR A 68 -1.45 -6.54 18.37
CA THR A 68 -1.02 -6.36 16.98
C THR A 68 -1.96 -7.14 16.05
N PRO A 69 -2.47 -6.55 14.95
CA PRO A 69 -3.33 -7.28 14.02
C PRO A 69 -2.55 -8.40 13.32
N TYR A 70 -3.21 -9.54 13.11
CA TYR A 70 -2.67 -10.61 12.28
C TYR A 70 -2.76 -10.21 10.81
N VAL A 71 -1.62 -10.17 10.15
CA VAL A 71 -1.51 -9.80 8.74
C VAL A 71 -0.61 -10.77 7.98
N THR A 72 -0.90 -10.93 6.69
CA THR A 72 0.00 -11.59 5.73
C THR A 72 0.55 -10.55 4.76
N VAL A 73 1.85 -10.64 4.47
CA VAL A 73 2.50 -9.74 3.51
C VAL A 73 2.23 -10.28 2.10
N LEU A 74 1.51 -9.50 1.28
CA LEU A 74 1.18 -9.87 -0.10
C LEU A 74 2.23 -9.38 -1.09
N LYS A 75 2.76 -8.18 -0.86
CA LYS A 75 3.74 -7.54 -1.76
C LYS A 75 4.68 -6.68 -0.93
N THR A 76 5.98 -6.74 -1.23
CA THR A 76 7.02 -5.94 -0.59
C THR A 76 8.07 -5.58 -1.62
N ALA A 77 8.84 -4.51 -1.38
CA ALA A 77 9.98 -4.19 -2.24
C ALA A 77 11.02 -5.31 -2.22
N GLY A 78 11.29 -5.90 -3.38
CA GLY A 78 12.43 -6.78 -3.64
C GLY A 78 13.47 -6.09 -4.54
N VAL A 79 14.60 -6.77 -4.78
CA VAL A 79 15.75 -6.25 -5.55
C VAL A 79 15.39 -5.83 -6.99
N ASN A 80 14.32 -6.41 -7.55
CA ASN A 80 13.90 -6.19 -8.95
C ASN A 80 12.55 -5.46 -9.10
N THR A 81 11.90 -5.07 -8.00
CA THR A 81 10.60 -4.37 -8.06
C THR A 81 10.81 -2.90 -7.79
N THR A 82 10.34 -2.05 -8.69
CA THR A 82 10.39 -0.60 -8.49
C THR A 82 9.31 -0.14 -7.52
N ASP A 83 9.54 0.94 -6.79
CA ASP A 83 8.53 1.50 -5.87
C ASP A 83 7.21 1.84 -6.59
N LYS A 84 7.31 2.30 -7.84
CA LYS A 84 6.15 2.56 -8.71
C LYS A 84 5.30 1.34 -8.97
N GLU A 85 5.91 0.15 -9.06
CA GLU A 85 5.15 -1.09 -9.21
C GLU A 85 4.51 -1.50 -7.89
N LEU A 86 5.10 -1.16 -6.74
CA LEU A 86 4.56 -1.47 -5.42
C LEU A 86 3.36 -0.59 -5.03
N GLU A 87 3.19 0.57 -5.67
CA GLU A 87 2.00 1.41 -5.50
C GLU A 87 0.69 0.74 -5.94
N ILE A 88 0.75 -0.38 -6.67
CA ILE A 88 -0.44 -1.11 -7.14
C ILE A 88 -0.40 -2.58 -6.71
N LEU A 89 -1.43 -3.02 -6.00
CA LEU A 89 -1.70 -4.43 -5.72
C LEU A 89 -2.72 -4.95 -6.73
N TYR A 90 -2.35 -6.01 -7.46
CA TYR A 90 -3.24 -6.70 -8.39
C TYR A 90 -3.68 -8.02 -7.75
N LEU A 91 -5.00 -8.21 -7.61
CA LEU A 91 -5.62 -9.48 -7.27
C LEU A 91 -6.32 -10.00 -8.53
N ARG A 92 -6.04 -11.24 -8.92
CA ARG A 92 -6.61 -11.83 -10.13
C ARG A 92 -7.51 -13.00 -9.77
N ASN A 93 -8.62 -13.14 -10.49
CA ASN A 93 -9.57 -14.22 -10.31
C ASN A 93 -10.00 -14.37 -8.84
N VAL A 94 -10.51 -13.28 -8.25
CA VAL A 94 -10.77 -13.17 -6.81
C VAL A 94 -11.82 -14.18 -6.34
N THR A 95 -11.62 -14.70 -5.14
CA THR A 95 -12.52 -15.67 -4.49
C THR A 95 -13.15 -15.05 -3.24
N PHE A 96 -14.12 -15.75 -2.63
CA PHE A 96 -14.67 -15.30 -1.34
C PHE A 96 -13.62 -15.24 -0.23
N GLU A 97 -12.55 -16.03 -0.32
CA GLU A 97 -11.43 -15.98 0.63
C GLU A 97 -10.60 -14.68 0.49
N ASP A 98 -10.69 -14.00 -0.65
CA ASP A 98 -10.06 -12.70 -0.88
C ASP A 98 -10.85 -11.53 -0.29
N ALA A 99 -12.10 -11.74 0.12
CA ALA A 99 -12.83 -10.69 0.82
C ALA A 99 -12.14 -10.35 2.15
N GLY A 100 -12.03 -9.05 2.46
CA GLY A 100 -11.39 -8.59 3.69
C GLY A 100 -10.71 -7.24 3.58
N GLU A 101 -9.95 -6.89 4.61
CA GLU A 101 -9.21 -5.63 4.69
C GLU A 101 -7.79 -5.76 4.13
N TYR A 102 -7.43 -4.81 3.28
CA TYR A 102 -6.12 -4.66 2.66
C TYR A 102 -5.51 -3.33 3.09
N THR A 103 -4.26 -3.34 3.54
CA THR A 103 -3.54 -2.15 4.00
C THR A 103 -2.31 -1.93 3.14
N CYS A 104 -2.15 -0.70 2.65
CA CYS A 104 -0.87 -0.22 2.14
C CYS A 104 -0.09 0.42 3.30
N LEU A 105 1.09 -0.12 3.59
CA LEU A 105 2.01 0.40 4.60
C LEU A 105 3.24 0.98 3.90
N ALA A 106 3.53 2.25 4.15
CA ALA A 106 4.74 2.92 3.64
C ALA A 106 5.61 3.38 4.81
N GLY A 107 6.88 2.99 4.82
CA GLY A 107 7.86 3.37 5.83
C GLY A 107 9.09 4.05 5.23
N ASN A 108 9.69 4.99 5.94
CA ASN A 108 11.01 5.53 5.62
C ASN A 108 11.84 5.65 6.91
N SER A 109 13.04 6.23 6.84
CA SER A 109 13.93 6.41 8.00
C SER A 109 13.35 7.29 9.13
N ILE A 110 12.24 7.98 8.90
CA ILE A 110 11.58 8.88 9.85
C ILE A 110 10.37 8.20 10.52
N GLY A 111 9.66 7.32 9.80
CA GLY A 111 8.54 6.57 10.37
C GLY A 111 7.65 5.91 9.31
N PHE A 112 6.42 5.56 9.71
CA PHE A 112 5.47 4.81 8.90
C PHE A 112 4.10 5.50 8.79
N SER A 113 3.46 5.38 7.63
CA SER A 113 2.06 5.74 7.40
C SER A 113 1.33 4.60 6.69
N HIS A 114 0.03 4.49 6.91
CA HIS A 114 -0.79 3.45 6.29
C HIS A 114 -2.20 3.96 5.95
N HIS A 115 -2.80 3.37 4.92
CA HIS A 115 -4.23 3.47 4.61
C HIS A 115 -4.77 2.08 4.30
N SER A 116 -6.04 1.84 4.65
CA SER A 116 -6.73 0.56 4.44
C SER A 116 -7.93 0.71 3.50
N ALA A 117 -8.28 -0.40 2.84
CA ALA A 117 -9.50 -0.56 2.08
C ALA A 117 -10.09 -1.96 2.28
N TRP A 118 -11.41 -2.06 2.12
CA TRP A 118 -12.16 -3.30 2.17
C TRP A 118 -12.47 -3.82 0.76
N LEU A 119 -12.25 -5.12 0.54
CA LEU A 119 -12.72 -5.85 -0.63
C LEU A 119 -13.97 -6.66 -0.27
N THR A 120 -15.08 -6.37 -0.94
CA THR A 120 -16.31 -7.17 -0.88
C THR A 120 -16.40 -8.02 -2.15
N VAL A 121 -16.65 -9.33 -2.00
CA VAL A 121 -16.80 -10.25 -3.14
C VAL A 121 -18.23 -10.81 -3.13
N LEU A 122 -18.94 -10.63 -4.25
CA LEU A 122 -20.31 -11.06 -4.47
C LEU A 122 -20.36 -12.35 -5.33
N PRO A 123 -21.40 -13.19 -5.17
CA PRO A 123 -21.62 -14.32 -6.07
C PRO A 123 -21.92 -13.85 -7.50
N ALA A 124 -21.62 -14.69 -8.49
CA ALA A 124 -21.81 -14.37 -9.90
C ALA A 124 -23.29 -14.30 -10.34
N GLU A 125 -24.20 -14.83 -9.51
CA GLU A 125 -25.64 -14.93 -9.80
C GLU A 125 -26.43 -13.67 -9.39
N GLU A 126 -25.76 -12.64 -8.87
CA GLU A 126 -26.38 -11.35 -8.49
C GLU A 126 -26.32 -10.27 -9.60
N LEU A 127 -26.26 -10.65 -10.88
CA LEU A 127 -26.37 -9.73 -12.03
C LEU A 127 -27.55 -10.06 -12.94
#